data_AF-A0A661FQC0-F1
#
_entry.id   AF-A0A661FQC0-F1
#
_cell.length_a   1.000
_cell.length_b   1.000
_cell.length_c   1.000
_cell.angle_alpha   90.00
_cell.angle_beta   90.00
_cell.angle_gamma   90.00
#
_symmetry.space_group_name_H-M   'P 1'
#
loop_
_entity.id
_entity.type
_entity.pdbx_description
1 polymer ?
#
loop_
_entity_poly.entity_id
_entity_poly.type
_entity_poly.pdbx_seq_one_letter_code
_entity_poly.pdbx_strand_id
1 'polypeptide(L)'
;MKFSEKWLREWVNPALDMDELAHRLTMIGHEVDAVEPQGLGLDGVVVGEVLAVKKHPDADRLSVCQVSTGSGDALEVVCGAPNVVAGMKSPFAPAGTRLPNGMKLRKSKIRGVVSNGMLCSAIEIGLGDESDGIVELPQDASVGQPLTEFLDLPDNSIDLDLTPNRGDCFSVLGIARDVSAVTGTAMKDPSVAPVKASIEDEHPVELVLPEGCPRFAGRVIRNINASAESPVWMKERLRRSGLRAIHPVVDVTNYVMLELGQPLHAYDLGLVQGPIRPRMAKDGEKVTLLDEREVELKNNTLVITDDSGPIGLAGIMGGLSTAVSDKTSDVFFEAAFWPPAFMAGVARQYALHTDASLRFERGVDPAGQARAIERATELLLDIAGGEAGPLSDHVVAEHVPTNAPLELRKSRLAKVLGTEIEASRVSEILSGLGLEIEASDSGWQVQIPSFRFDIDVEDALVEEVARIYGYDEIPEQTAIAETPLATATETTIDLDLIANTLVARDYQEVITYSFIDEKMNTLIAGEPSELVLSNPISTEMSVMRSSIWPGLIEAAAANVAR
;
A
#
# COMPACT_ATOMS: atom_id res chain seq x y z
N MET A 1 -4.02 -1.01 -2.31
CA MET A 1 -3.36 0.08 -1.56
C MET A 1 -4.43 0.70 -0.69
N LYS A 2 -4.24 0.72 0.63
CA LYS A 2 -5.22 1.26 1.58
C LYS A 2 -4.90 2.69 2.00
N PHE A 3 -5.91 3.53 2.12
CA PHE A 3 -5.79 4.89 2.67
C PHE A 3 -7.10 5.42 3.26
N SER A 4 -6.99 6.44 4.10
CA SER A 4 -8.12 7.15 4.71
C SER A 4 -8.77 8.13 3.73
N GLU A 5 -10.09 8.11 3.62
CA GLU A 5 -10.87 9.07 2.84
C GLU A 5 -10.64 10.50 3.35
N LYS A 6 -10.73 10.73 4.66
CA LYS A 6 -10.45 12.05 5.25
C LYS A 6 -9.05 12.55 4.92
N TRP A 7 -8.05 11.66 4.96
CA TRP A 7 -6.69 12.03 4.59
C TRP A 7 -6.58 12.45 3.13
N LEU A 8 -7.24 11.73 2.21
CA LEU A 8 -7.33 12.17 0.80
C LEU A 8 -8.03 13.53 0.68
N ARG A 9 -9.09 13.78 1.45
CA ARG A 9 -9.84 15.04 1.44
C ARG A 9 -9.05 16.25 1.96
N GLU A 10 -7.98 16.04 2.73
CA GLU A 10 -7.05 17.13 3.08
C GLU A 10 -6.21 17.60 1.89
N TRP A 11 -6.03 16.73 0.89
CA TRP A 11 -5.34 17.06 -0.35
C TRP A 11 -6.30 17.59 -1.40
N VAL A 12 -7.46 16.96 -1.56
CA VAL A 12 -8.49 17.34 -2.53
C VAL A 12 -9.87 16.94 -2.02
N ASN A 13 -10.77 17.92 -1.84
CA ASN A 13 -12.09 17.67 -1.23
C ASN A 13 -13.23 17.96 -2.22
N PRO A 14 -13.49 17.07 -3.18
CA PRO A 14 -14.60 17.25 -4.09
C PRO A 14 -15.94 17.10 -3.35
N ALA A 15 -16.98 17.79 -3.81
CA ALA A 15 -18.33 17.68 -3.30
C ALA A 15 -19.02 16.39 -3.79
N LEU A 16 -18.41 15.24 -3.49
CA LEU A 16 -18.88 13.89 -3.79
C LEU A 16 -19.06 13.12 -2.49
N ASP A 17 -20.07 12.27 -2.44
CA ASP A 17 -20.15 11.26 -1.38
C ASP A 17 -19.16 10.11 -1.63
N MET A 18 -19.12 9.13 -0.71
CA MET A 18 -18.16 8.04 -0.78
C MET A 18 -18.46 7.07 -1.94
N ASP A 19 -19.73 6.81 -2.25
CA ASP A 19 -20.10 5.91 -3.34
C ASP A 19 -19.75 6.54 -4.70
N GLU A 20 -20.00 7.85 -4.86
CA GLU A 20 -19.61 8.62 -6.03
C GLU A 20 -18.09 8.69 -6.20
N LEU A 21 -17.35 8.92 -5.10
CA LEU A 21 -15.89 8.96 -5.14
C LEU A 21 -15.30 7.59 -5.52
N ALA A 22 -15.79 6.50 -4.92
CA ALA A 22 -15.35 5.15 -5.24
C ALA A 22 -15.64 4.78 -6.70
N HIS A 23 -16.84 5.12 -7.17
CA HIS A 23 -17.21 4.92 -8.56
C HIS A 23 -16.28 5.70 -9.50
N ARG A 24 -16.02 6.98 -9.24
CA ARG A 24 -15.11 7.78 -10.07
C ARG A 24 -13.68 7.25 -10.10
N LEU A 25 -13.13 6.83 -8.94
CA LEU A 25 -11.81 6.21 -8.88
C LEU A 25 -11.74 4.98 -9.78
N THR A 26 -12.75 4.10 -9.68
CA THR A 26 -12.85 2.90 -10.52
C THR A 26 -12.91 3.26 -12.01
N MET A 27 -13.72 4.25 -12.38
CA MET A 27 -13.89 4.67 -13.78
C MET A 27 -12.64 5.31 -14.40
N ILE A 28 -11.73 5.86 -13.60
CA ILE A 28 -10.46 6.41 -14.10
C ILE A 28 -9.29 5.41 -14.07
N GLY A 29 -9.57 4.14 -13.76
CA GLY A 29 -8.59 3.05 -13.77
C GLY A 29 -8.04 2.65 -12.40
N HIS A 30 -8.58 3.18 -11.30
CA HIS A 30 -8.21 2.82 -9.93
C HIS A 30 -9.32 1.97 -9.31
N GLU A 31 -9.31 0.67 -9.60
CA GLU A 31 -10.35 -0.25 -9.12
C GLU A 31 -10.44 -0.23 -7.59
N VAL A 32 -11.62 0.07 -7.06
CA VAL A 32 -11.88 0.06 -5.63
C VAL A 32 -12.34 -1.35 -5.22
N ASP A 33 -11.43 -2.11 -4.61
CA ASP A 33 -11.71 -3.45 -4.10
C ASP A 33 -12.67 -3.43 -2.91
N ALA A 34 -12.45 -2.49 -1.99
CA ALA A 34 -13.22 -2.39 -0.76
C ALA A 34 -13.26 -0.97 -0.21
N VAL A 35 -14.39 -0.63 0.41
CA VAL A 35 -14.54 0.52 1.30
C VAL A 35 -14.94 0.00 2.67
N GLU A 36 -14.07 0.18 3.65
CA GLU A 36 -14.22 -0.32 5.02
C GLU A 36 -14.52 0.85 5.98
N PRO A 37 -15.78 1.03 6.42
CA PRO A 37 -16.14 2.08 7.36
C PRO A 37 -15.43 1.92 8.70
N GLN A 38 -14.89 3.02 9.22
CA GLN A 38 -14.19 3.08 10.50
C GLN A 38 -15.03 3.81 11.54
N GLY A 39 -15.07 3.28 12.76
CA GLY A 39 -15.70 3.94 13.90
C GLY A 39 -17.24 3.83 13.97
N LEU A 40 -17.85 2.94 13.20
CA LEU A 40 -19.29 2.66 13.31
C LEU A 40 -19.61 2.01 14.66
N GLY A 41 -20.71 2.44 15.31
CA GLY A 41 -21.17 1.83 16.56
C GLY A 41 -20.39 2.25 17.81
N LEU A 42 -19.66 3.37 17.75
CA LEU A 42 -18.95 3.96 18.89
C LEU A 42 -19.77 5.02 19.66
N ASP A 43 -21.08 5.09 19.38
CA ASP A 43 -21.99 6.02 20.05
C ASP A 43 -21.97 5.83 21.58
N GLY A 44 -21.52 6.87 22.29
CA GLY A 44 -21.45 6.87 23.74
C GLY A 44 -20.20 6.20 24.32
N VAL A 45 -19.22 5.80 23.51
CA VAL A 45 -17.86 5.49 23.99
C VAL A 45 -17.09 6.80 24.17
N VAL A 46 -16.48 6.98 25.33
CA VAL A 46 -15.77 8.22 25.71
C VAL A 46 -14.36 7.91 26.20
N VAL A 47 -13.50 8.92 26.24
CA VAL A 47 -12.19 8.83 26.89
C VAL A 47 -12.39 8.73 28.40
N GLY A 48 -11.98 7.61 29.00
CA GLY A 48 -11.99 7.41 30.46
C GLY A 48 -10.58 7.44 31.05
N GLU A 49 -10.44 7.94 32.27
CA GLU A 49 -9.18 7.90 33.03
C GLU A 49 -9.29 6.93 34.21
N VAL A 50 -8.34 6.01 34.32
CA VAL A 50 -8.26 5.04 35.41
C VAL A 50 -7.62 5.70 36.63
N LEU A 51 -8.43 6.16 37.58
CA LEU A 51 -7.95 6.83 38.80
C LEU A 51 -7.26 5.88 39.78
N ALA A 52 -7.75 4.65 39.89
CA ALA A 52 -7.20 3.64 40.81
C ALA A 52 -7.46 2.23 40.31
N VAL A 53 -6.51 1.32 40.55
CA VAL A 53 -6.60 -0.11 40.23
C VAL A 53 -6.37 -0.90 41.51
N LYS A 54 -7.31 -1.80 41.85
CA LYS A 54 -7.20 -2.74 42.98
C LYS A 54 -7.43 -4.17 42.50
N LYS A 55 -6.71 -5.13 43.07
CA LYS A 55 -6.99 -6.56 42.77
C LYS A 55 -8.42 -6.91 43.18
N HIS A 56 -9.11 -7.66 42.35
CA HIS A 56 -10.47 -8.10 42.64
C HIS A 56 -10.48 -9.05 43.86
N PRO A 57 -11.38 -8.86 44.85
CA PRO A 57 -11.38 -9.65 46.10
C PRO A 57 -11.59 -11.15 45.86
N ASP A 58 -12.44 -11.50 44.89
CA ASP A 58 -12.83 -12.89 44.59
C ASP A 58 -12.35 -13.41 43.22
N ALA A 59 -11.31 -12.79 42.63
CA ALA A 59 -10.75 -13.22 41.34
C ALA A 59 -9.28 -12.83 41.14
N ASP A 60 -8.44 -13.80 40.78
CA ASP A 60 -6.99 -13.56 40.60
C ASP A 60 -6.62 -12.80 39.34
N ARG A 61 -7.42 -12.91 38.28
CA ARG A 61 -7.16 -12.30 36.95
C ARG A 61 -7.99 -11.04 36.68
N LEU A 62 -8.68 -10.51 37.69
CA LEU A 62 -9.50 -9.31 37.52
C LEU A 62 -9.01 -8.21 38.44
N SER A 63 -9.20 -6.99 37.96
CA SER A 63 -8.93 -5.75 38.67
C SER A 63 -10.22 -4.94 38.79
N VAL A 64 -10.42 -4.29 39.92
CA VAL A 64 -11.47 -3.31 40.15
C VAL A 64 -10.87 -1.93 39.96
N CYS A 65 -11.33 -1.23 38.94
CA CYS A 65 -10.86 0.07 38.50
C CYS A 65 -11.87 1.15 38.89
N GLN A 66 -11.39 2.30 39.31
CA GLN A 66 -12.19 3.52 39.45
C GLN A 66 -11.92 4.38 38.22
N VAL A 67 -12.94 4.58 37.38
CA VAL A 67 -12.81 5.27 36.09
C VAL A 67 -13.54 6.61 36.14
N SER A 68 -12.85 7.68 35.79
CA SER A 68 -13.44 9.01 35.63
C SER A 68 -13.78 9.27 34.17
N THR A 69 -14.93 9.90 33.93
CA THR A 69 -15.34 10.46 32.63
C THR A 69 -15.37 11.99 32.65
N GLY A 70 -14.70 12.61 33.64
CA GLY A 70 -14.60 14.07 33.78
C GLY A 70 -15.87 14.76 34.32
N SER A 71 -17.00 14.04 34.39
CA SER A 71 -18.26 14.54 34.94
C SER A 71 -18.87 13.52 35.92
N GLY A 72 -19.29 14.00 37.08
CA GLY A 72 -19.88 13.16 38.14
C GLY A 72 -18.88 12.38 38.97
N ASP A 73 -19.37 11.37 39.68
CA ASP A 73 -18.56 10.50 40.53
C ASP A 73 -17.83 9.43 39.70
N ALA A 74 -16.65 9.00 40.18
CA ALA A 74 -15.90 7.91 39.57
C ALA A 74 -16.74 6.62 39.53
N LEU A 75 -16.67 5.92 38.40
CA LEU A 75 -17.41 4.69 38.15
C LEU A 75 -16.55 3.47 38.48
N GLU A 76 -17.11 2.55 39.23
CA GLU A 76 -16.48 1.25 39.47
C GLU A 76 -16.65 0.34 38.25
N VAL A 77 -15.53 -0.18 37.75
CA VAL A 77 -15.44 -1.00 36.53
C VAL A 77 -14.54 -2.20 36.80
N VAL A 78 -14.98 -3.41 36.45
CA VAL A 78 -14.14 -4.60 36.53
C VAL A 78 -13.43 -4.80 35.20
N CYS A 79 -12.10 -4.84 35.22
CA CYS A 79 -11.25 -5.02 34.04
C CYS A 79 -10.39 -6.29 34.19
N GLY A 80 -10.28 -7.08 33.13
CA GLY A 80 -9.43 -8.27 33.08
C GLY A 80 -8.12 -8.10 32.30
N ALA A 81 -7.89 -6.92 31.73
CA ALA A 81 -6.72 -6.68 30.89
C ALA A 81 -5.44 -6.55 31.75
N PRO A 82 -4.34 -7.21 31.37
CA PRO A 82 -3.11 -7.22 32.16
C PRO A 82 -2.39 -5.86 32.15
N ASN A 83 -2.67 -5.01 31.15
CA ASN A 83 -2.04 -3.70 30.97
C ASN A 83 -2.75 -2.55 31.70
N VAL A 84 -3.83 -2.79 32.45
CA VAL A 84 -4.55 -1.71 33.16
C VAL A 84 -3.74 -1.18 34.34
N VAL A 85 -3.44 0.12 34.32
CA VAL A 85 -2.71 0.82 35.38
C VAL A 85 -3.40 2.13 35.77
N ALA A 86 -3.13 2.63 36.99
CA ALA A 86 -3.65 3.92 37.43
C ALA A 86 -2.96 5.07 36.67
N GLY A 87 -3.72 6.10 36.30
CA GLY A 87 -3.31 7.19 35.41
C GLY A 87 -3.46 6.89 33.92
N MET A 88 -3.85 5.67 33.54
CA MET A 88 -4.07 5.29 32.14
C MET A 88 -5.34 5.96 31.59
N LYS A 89 -5.26 6.51 30.38
CA LYS A 89 -6.44 6.91 29.59
C LYS A 89 -6.77 5.82 28.59
N SER A 90 -8.06 5.52 28.45
CA SER A 90 -8.52 4.40 27.63
C SER A 90 -9.96 4.62 27.16
N PRO A 91 -10.38 4.03 26.03
CA PRO A 91 -11.79 4.01 25.63
C PRO A 91 -12.66 3.37 26.73
N PHE A 92 -13.64 4.12 27.19
CA PHE A 92 -14.60 3.68 28.19
C PHE A 92 -16.02 3.68 27.63
N ALA A 93 -16.66 2.51 27.69
CA ALA A 93 -18.04 2.32 27.31
C ALA A 93 -18.91 2.20 28.58
N PRO A 94 -19.70 3.23 28.94
CA PRO A 94 -20.58 3.18 30.10
C PRO A 94 -21.72 2.16 29.92
N ALA A 95 -22.31 1.74 31.04
CA ALA A 95 -23.51 0.91 31.02
C ALA A 95 -24.64 1.59 30.22
N GLY A 96 -25.22 0.88 29.26
CA GLY A 96 -26.20 1.40 28.31
C GLY A 96 -25.66 1.50 26.88
N THR A 97 -24.34 1.65 26.72
CA THR A 97 -23.66 1.70 25.42
C THR A 97 -23.80 0.39 24.65
N ARG A 98 -23.93 0.49 23.33
CA ARG A 98 -23.88 -0.65 22.41
C ARG A 98 -22.57 -0.57 21.65
N LEU A 99 -21.77 -1.62 21.72
CA LEU A 99 -20.50 -1.72 21.02
C LEU A 99 -20.68 -2.23 19.57
N PRO A 100 -19.70 -2.01 18.68
CA PRO A 100 -19.73 -2.46 17.28
C PRO A 100 -19.98 -3.96 17.12
N ASN A 101 -19.47 -4.79 18.03
CA ASN A 101 -19.70 -6.24 18.05
C ASN A 101 -21.15 -6.66 18.43
N GLY A 102 -22.06 -5.70 18.58
CA GLY A 102 -23.46 -5.91 18.95
C GLY A 102 -23.73 -6.02 20.45
N MET A 103 -22.68 -6.06 21.28
CA MET A 103 -22.80 -6.17 22.74
C MET A 103 -23.46 -4.92 23.33
N LYS A 104 -24.55 -5.11 24.08
CA LYS A 104 -25.19 -4.04 24.85
C LYS A 104 -24.74 -4.11 26.30
N LEU A 105 -24.00 -3.11 26.75
CA LEU A 105 -23.50 -3.06 28.12
C LEU A 105 -24.63 -2.77 29.11
N ARG A 106 -24.65 -3.52 30.21
CA ARG A 106 -25.58 -3.33 31.32
C ARG A 106 -24.79 -3.29 32.61
N LYS A 107 -25.32 -2.55 33.59
CA LYS A 107 -24.82 -2.62 34.96
C LYS A 107 -24.95 -4.06 35.45
N SER A 108 -23.84 -4.68 35.78
CA SER A 108 -23.78 -6.09 36.16
C SER A 108 -22.92 -6.29 37.40
N LYS A 109 -23.16 -7.38 38.13
CA LYS A 109 -22.28 -7.80 39.22
C LYS A 109 -21.36 -8.91 38.69
N ILE A 110 -20.08 -8.62 38.62
CA ILE A 110 -19.04 -9.60 38.25
C ILE A 110 -18.41 -10.04 39.55
N ARG A 111 -18.66 -11.31 39.94
CA ARG A 111 -18.12 -11.92 41.17
C ARG A 111 -18.30 -11.05 42.43
N GLY A 112 -19.49 -10.45 42.58
CA GLY A 112 -19.87 -9.66 43.76
C GLY A 112 -19.61 -8.15 43.64
N VAL A 113 -18.70 -7.73 42.76
CA VAL A 113 -18.38 -6.31 42.50
C VAL A 113 -19.25 -5.77 41.36
N VAL A 114 -19.72 -4.52 41.48
CA VAL A 114 -20.59 -3.91 40.48
C VAL A 114 -19.73 -3.27 39.39
N SER A 115 -19.90 -3.66 38.13
CA SER A 115 -19.27 -3.00 36.99
C SER A 115 -20.27 -2.08 36.28
N ASN A 116 -19.92 -0.80 36.14
CA ASN A 116 -20.75 0.25 35.54
C ASN A 116 -20.36 0.56 34.09
N GLY A 117 -19.64 -0.34 33.43
CA GLY A 117 -19.20 -0.19 32.05
C GLY A 117 -18.07 -1.16 31.72
N MET A 118 -17.28 -0.80 30.72
CA MET A 118 -16.16 -1.58 30.20
C MET A 118 -15.05 -0.63 29.72
N LEU A 119 -13.81 -0.92 30.07
CA LEU A 119 -12.63 -0.38 29.37
C LEU A 119 -12.39 -1.27 28.15
N CYS A 120 -12.26 -0.68 26.97
CA CYS A 120 -12.38 -1.44 25.73
C CYS A 120 -11.03 -1.79 25.09
N SER A 121 -10.94 -3.00 24.52
CA SER A 121 -9.88 -3.41 23.60
C SER A 121 -10.12 -2.89 22.17
N ALA A 122 -9.11 -3.01 21.30
CA ALA A 122 -9.20 -2.60 19.90
C ALA A 122 -10.29 -3.38 19.13
N ILE A 123 -10.43 -4.68 19.41
CA ILE A 123 -11.49 -5.54 18.84
C ILE A 123 -12.87 -5.08 19.30
N GLU A 124 -13.02 -4.76 20.58
CA GLU A 124 -14.33 -4.37 21.13
C GLU A 124 -14.85 -3.06 20.55
N ILE A 125 -13.97 -2.13 20.22
CA ILE A 125 -14.30 -0.87 19.51
C ILE A 125 -14.21 -1.00 17.98
N GLY A 126 -13.90 -2.18 17.44
CA GLY A 126 -13.85 -2.43 16.00
C GLY A 126 -12.74 -1.66 15.27
N LEU A 127 -11.63 -1.33 15.95
CA LEU A 127 -10.50 -0.58 15.36
C LEU A 127 -9.22 -1.41 15.24
N GLY A 128 -9.24 -2.72 15.54
CA GLY A 128 -8.10 -3.60 15.32
C GLY A 128 -8.37 -5.05 15.71
N ASP A 129 -7.42 -5.93 15.41
CA ASP A 129 -7.54 -7.38 15.56
C ASP A 129 -6.87 -7.93 16.84
N GLU A 130 -6.22 -7.08 17.63
CA GLU A 130 -5.50 -7.48 18.85
C GLU A 130 -6.37 -7.44 20.11
N SER A 131 -6.26 -8.49 20.94
CA SER A 131 -6.96 -8.60 22.23
C SER A 131 -6.04 -8.61 23.45
N ASP A 132 -4.76 -8.29 23.29
CA ASP A 132 -3.74 -8.46 24.34
C ASP A 132 -3.95 -7.52 25.55
N GLY A 133 -4.84 -6.53 25.41
CA GLY A 133 -5.24 -5.64 26.49
C GLY A 133 -6.31 -4.62 26.08
N ILE A 134 -6.49 -3.62 26.95
CA ILE A 134 -7.30 -2.43 26.63
C ILE A 134 -6.46 -1.41 25.86
N VAL A 135 -7.11 -0.57 25.06
CA VAL A 135 -6.42 0.46 24.27
C VAL A 135 -5.88 1.55 25.20
N GLU A 136 -4.59 1.85 25.06
CA GLU A 136 -3.97 2.99 25.72
C GLU A 136 -4.11 4.24 24.84
N LEU A 137 -4.69 5.29 25.41
CA LEU A 137 -4.78 6.60 24.79
C LEU A 137 -3.70 7.52 25.37
N PRO A 138 -3.19 8.47 24.58
CA PRO A 138 -2.19 9.40 25.07
C PRO A 138 -2.71 10.25 26.23
N GLN A 139 -1.77 10.74 27.02
CA GLN A 139 -2.06 11.51 28.24
C GLN A 139 -2.68 12.89 27.97
N ASP A 140 -2.63 13.42 26.75
CA ASP A 140 -3.31 14.66 26.36
C ASP A 140 -4.78 14.44 25.95
N ALA A 141 -5.25 13.19 25.86
CA ALA A 141 -6.65 12.90 25.54
C ALA A 141 -7.60 13.49 26.60
N SER A 142 -8.61 14.23 26.16
CA SER A 142 -9.51 14.92 27.10
C SER A 142 -10.51 13.95 27.71
N VAL A 143 -10.48 13.78 29.04
CA VAL A 143 -11.37 12.85 29.74
C VAL A 143 -12.84 13.28 29.57
N GLY A 144 -13.69 12.34 29.16
CA GLY A 144 -15.09 12.57 28.84
C GLY A 144 -15.38 12.95 27.39
N GLN A 145 -14.35 13.24 26.59
CA GLN A 145 -14.51 13.50 25.15
C GLN A 145 -15.05 12.25 24.45
N PRO A 146 -16.02 12.37 23.52
CA PRO A 146 -16.41 11.27 22.65
C PRO A 146 -15.21 10.69 21.92
N LEU A 147 -15.07 9.36 21.92
CA LEU A 147 -13.95 8.70 21.26
C LEU A 147 -13.91 8.99 19.75
N THR A 148 -15.10 9.12 19.15
CA THR A 148 -15.23 9.47 17.73
C THR A 148 -14.66 10.85 17.43
N GLU A 149 -14.86 11.84 18.30
CA GLU A 149 -14.26 13.17 18.12
C GLU A 149 -12.74 13.13 18.33
N PHE A 150 -12.26 12.35 19.31
CA PHE A 150 -10.83 12.23 19.60
C PHE A 150 -10.04 11.57 18.46
N LEU A 151 -10.59 10.52 17.84
CA LEU A 151 -9.96 9.76 16.75
C LEU A 151 -10.33 10.27 15.36
N ASP A 152 -11.07 11.37 15.27
CA ASP A 152 -11.60 11.91 14.02
C ASP A 152 -12.37 10.87 13.19
N LEU A 153 -13.38 10.25 13.82
CA LEU A 153 -14.30 9.26 13.26
C LEU A 153 -15.73 9.83 13.17
N PRO A 154 -16.60 9.31 12.29
CA PRO A 154 -16.36 8.22 11.34
C PRO A 154 -15.42 8.63 10.19
N ASP A 155 -14.83 7.64 9.54
CA ASP A 155 -13.98 7.77 8.34
C ASP A 155 -14.11 6.46 7.52
N ASN A 156 -13.56 6.42 6.31
CA ASN A 156 -13.52 5.22 5.48
C ASN A 156 -12.08 4.85 5.13
N SER A 157 -11.77 3.55 5.18
CA SER A 157 -10.54 2.99 4.62
C SER A 157 -10.86 2.46 3.22
N ILE A 158 -10.23 3.03 2.20
CA ILE A 158 -10.44 2.69 0.79
C ILE A 158 -9.27 1.81 0.36
N ASP A 159 -9.54 0.63 -0.21
CA ASP A 159 -8.54 -0.24 -0.82
C ASP A 159 -8.63 -0.21 -2.35
N LEU A 160 -7.51 0.12 -3.00
CA LEU A 160 -7.39 0.17 -4.46
C LEU A 160 -6.54 -0.99 -5.00
N ASP A 161 -7.04 -1.71 -6.01
CA ASP A 161 -6.19 -2.58 -6.83
C ASP A 161 -5.56 -1.76 -7.95
N LEU A 162 -4.32 -1.33 -7.72
CA LEU A 162 -3.59 -0.47 -8.65
C LEU A 162 -2.79 -1.29 -9.64
N THR A 163 -3.01 -1.01 -10.92
CA THR A 163 -2.27 -1.63 -12.02
C THR A 163 -0.80 -1.17 -12.06
N PRO A 164 0.12 -1.98 -12.62
CA PRO A 164 1.56 -1.68 -12.59
C PRO A 164 1.99 -0.38 -13.28
N ASN A 165 1.21 0.13 -14.24
CA ASN A 165 1.51 1.39 -14.94
C ASN A 165 1.31 2.63 -14.05
N ARG A 166 0.48 2.53 -13.00
CA ARG A 166 0.15 3.66 -12.11
C ARG A 166 1.00 3.68 -10.84
N GLY A 167 2.32 3.60 -11.01
CA GLY A 167 3.29 3.70 -9.91
C GLY A 167 3.13 4.99 -9.08
N ASP A 168 2.77 6.09 -9.75
CA ASP A 168 2.48 7.39 -9.14
C ASP A 168 1.35 7.34 -8.11
N CYS A 169 0.35 6.47 -8.34
CA CYS A 169 -0.83 6.33 -7.50
C CYS A 169 -0.62 5.44 -6.27
N PHE A 170 0.58 4.88 -6.05
CA PHE A 170 0.94 4.23 -4.78
C PHE A 170 1.17 5.24 -3.62
N SER A 171 0.48 6.38 -3.67
CA SER A 171 0.55 7.48 -2.71
C SER A 171 -0.75 8.27 -2.66
N VAL A 172 -1.05 8.87 -1.50
CA VAL A 172 -2.20 9.76 -1.34
C VAL A 172 -2.07 10.97 -2.27
N LEU A 173 -0.86 11.51 -2.44
CA LEU A 173 -0.59 12.59 -3.39
C LEU A 173 -0.93 12.20 -4.85
N GLY A 174 -0.52 11.01 -5.30
CA GLY A 174 -0.81 10.54 -6.65
C GLY A 174 -2.31 10.40 -6.90
N ILE A 175 -3.02 9.76 -5.96
CA ILE A 175 -4.48 9.60 -6.02
C ILE A 175 -5.17 10.98 -5.99
N ALA A 176 -4.70 11.90 -5.15
CA ALA A 176 -5.25 13.25 -5.06
C ALA A 176 -5.12 14.03 -6.38
N ARG A 177 -4.01 13.87 -7.13
CA ARG A 177 -3.85 14.49 -8.45
C ARG A 177 -4.89 13.98 -9.44
N ASP A 178 -5.11 12.67 -9.48
CA ASP A 178 -6.10 12.05 -10.37
C ASP A 178 -7.54 12.45 -9.99
N VAL A 179 -7.85 12.50 -8.69
CA VAL A 179 -9.15 13.00 -8.20
C VAL A 179 -9.34 14.49 -8.54
N SER A 180 -8.30 15.31 -8.42
CA SER A 180 -8.30 16.71 -8.84
C SER A 180 -8.60 16.83 -10.35
N ALA A 181 -7.93 16.03 -11.19
CA ALA A 181 -8.12 16.04 -12.64
C ALA A 181 -9.54 15.66 -13.07
N VAL A 182 -10.12 14.61 -12.49
CA VAL A 182 -11.47 14.12 -12.87
C VAL A 182 -12.60 14.98 -12.31
N THR A 183 -12.39 15.65 -11.17
CA THR A 183 -13.43 16.48 -10.53
C THR A 183 -13.30 17.97 -10.84
N GLY A 184 -12.14 18.42 -11.30
CA GLY A 184 -11.81 19.85 -11.41
C GLY A 184 -11.63 20.55 -10.05
N THR A 185 -11.59 19.80 -8.95
CA THR A 185 -11.40 20.36 -7.60
C THR A 185 -9.93 20.68 -7.38
N ALA A 186 -9.62 21.90 -6.96
CA ALA A 186 -8.24 22.29 -6.68
C ALA A 186 -7.61 21.42 -5.58
N MET A 187 -6.43 20.90 -5.87
CA MET A 187 -5.59 20.18 -4.91
C MET A 187 -4.73 21.15 -4.10
N LYS A 188 -4.42 20.78 -2.85
CA LYS A 188 -3.40 21.42 -2.01
C LYS A 188 -2.02 21.40 -2.70
N ASP A 189 -1.25 22.47 -2.55
CA ASP A 189 0.14 22.54 -3.03
C ASP A 189 0.98 21.43 -2.36
N PRO A 190 1.62 20.54 -3.15
CA PRO A 190 2.46 19.47 -2.63
C PRO A 190 3.89 19.91 -2.27
N SER A 191 4.18 21.21 -2.30
CA SER A 191 5.45 21.75 -1.83
C SER A 191 5.60 21.56 -0.31
N VAL A 192 6.83 21.23 0.12
CA VAL A 192 7.20 21.08 1.54
C VAL A 192 8.23 22.14 1.85
N ALA A 193 8.04 22.87 2.96
CA ALA A 193 8.98 23.90 3.38
C ALA A 193 10.32 23.25 3.77
N PRO A 194 11.47 23.76 3.31
CA PRO A 194 12.77 23.25 3.73
C PRO A 194 12.97 23.45 5.24
N VAL A 195 13.40 22.39 5.93
CA VAL A 195 13.76 22.45 7.34
C VAL A 195 15.18 22.97 7.44
N LYS A 196 15.37 24.06 8.19
CA LYS A 196 16.69 24.67 8.39
C LYS A 196 17.58 23.75 9.22
N ALA A 197 18.82 23.54 8.77
CA ALA A 197 19.83 22.86 9.57
C ALA A 197 20.14 23.63 10.86
N SER A 198 20.19 22.91 11.99
CA SER A 198 20.56 23.43 13.31
C SER A 198 21.96 22.97 13.75
N ILE A 199 22.50 21.95 13.08
CA ILE A 199 23.85 21.41 13.25
C ILE A 199 24.51 21.23 11.87
N GLU A 200 25.82 20.99 11.86
CA GLU A 200 26.62 20.80 10.64
C GLU A 200 26.96 19.32 10.37
N ASP A 201 26.43 18.40 11.19
CA ASP A 201 26.67 16.96 11.04
C ASP A 201 26.11 16.45 9.70
N GLU A 202 26.99 15.80 8.94
CA GLU A 202 26.67 15.07 7.71
C GLU A 202 27.16 13.62 7.81
N HIS A 203 26.58 12.74 7.01
CA HIS A 203 27.07 11.39 6.83
C HIS A 203 27.48 11.18 5.36
N PRO A 204 28.70 10.69 5.08
CA PRO A 204 29.18 10.58 3.71
C PRO A 204 28.43 9.49 2.93
N VAL A 205 28.02 9.83 1.71
CA VAL A 205 27.44 8.88 0.74
C VAL A 205 28.29 8.89 -0.53
N GLU A 206 28.65 7.71 -1.00
CA GLU A 206 29.46 7.51 -2.20
C GLU A 206 28.67 6.70 -3.23
N LEU A 207 28.23 7.36 -4.31
CA LEU A 207 27.51 6.73 -5.42
C LEU A 207 28.49 5.99 -6.35
N VAL A 208 28.88 4.78 -5.94
CA VAL A 208 29.85 3.93 -6.68
C VAL A 208 29.21 3.18 -7.86
N LEU A 209 27.88 3.18 -7.95
CA LEU A 209 27.10 2.63 -9.07
C LEU A 209 25.99 3.61 -9.49
N PRO A 210 26.32 4.73 -10.15
CA PRO A 210 25.37 5.78 -10.51
C PRO A 210 24.17 5.30 -11.33
N GLU A 211 24.34 4.30 -12.20
CA GLU A 211 23.25 3.73 -12.99
C GLU A 211 22.23 2.95 -12.16
N GLY A 212 22.64 2.40 -11.00
CA GLY A 212 21.77 1.70 -10.06
C GLY A 212 21.24 2.59 -8.94
N CYS A 213 21.88 3.74 -8.71
CA CYS A 213 21.47 4.75 -7.74
C CYS A 213 21.77 6.17 -8.28
N PRO A 214 20.98 6.68 -9.24
CA PRO A 214 21.23 7.99 -9.84
C PRO A 214 21.06 9.16 -8.88
N ARG A 215 20.26 8.97 -7.83
CA ARG A 215 20.00 9.98 -6.81
C ARG A 215 19.86 9.37 -5.42
N PHE A 216 20.52 9.97 -4.46
CA PHE A 216 20.45 9.60 -3.05
C PHE A 216 20.42 10.88 -2.21
N ALA A 217 19.27 11.13 -1.58
CA ALA A 217 19.13 12.17 -0.58
C ALA A 217 19.20 11.56 0.81
N GLY A 218 19.85 12.25 1.74
CA GLY A 218 19.92 11.83 3.11
C GLY A 218 20.17 12.98 4.07
N ARG A 219 19.94 12.70 5.35
CA ARG A 219 20.06 13.72 6.40
C ARG A 219 20.31 13.09 7.76
N VAL A 220 21.26 13.67 8.49
CA VAL A 220 21.51 13.33 9.90
C VAL A 220 20.52 14.08 10.79
N ILE A 221 19.94 13.37 11.76
CA ILE A 221 19.18 13.97 12.86
C ILE A 221 19.74 13.42 14.17
N ARG A 222 20.23 14.32 15.02
CA ARG A 222 20.85 14.00 16.31
C ARG A 222 19.88 14.21 17.46
N ASN A 223 20.15 13.52 18.56
CA ASN A 223 19.52 13.75 19.87
C ASN A 223 17.99 13.63 19.83
N ILE A 224 17.44 12.70 19.04
CA ILE A 224 16.00 12.40 19.08
C ILE A 224 15.65 11.79 20.43
N ASN A 225 14.46 12.09 20.93
CA ASN A 225 13.93 11.47 22.13
C ASN A 225 13.57 10.00 21.84
N ALA A 226 14.42 9.08 22.27
CA ALA A 226 14.20 7.64 22.10
C ALA A 226 12.96 7.09 22.82
N SER A 227 12.37 7.86 23.76
CA SER A 227 11.11 7.52 24.43
C SER A 227 9.90 8.27 23.85
N ALA A 228 10.07 8.98 22.73
CA ALA A 228 8.95 9.60 22.04
C ALA A 228 8.00 8.53 21.50
N GLU A 229 6.72 8.89 21.40
CA GLU A 229 5.71 8.05 20.78
C GLU A 229 5.08 8.77 19.59
N SER A 230 4.75 8.01 18.55
CA SER A 230 4.04 8.55 17.40
C SER A 230 2.68 9.10 17.85
N PRO A 231 2.30 10.30 17.39
CA PRO A 231 1.03 10.91 17.76
C PRO A 231 -0.14 10.12 17.19
N VAL A 232 -1.30 10.19 17.85
CA VAL A 232 -2.49 9.40 17.48
C VAL A 232 -2.92 9.60 16.04
N TRP A 233 -2.87 10.84 15.54
CA TRP A 233 -3.26 11.13 14.16
C TRP A 233 -2.40 10.37 13.13
N MET A 234 -1.11 10.17 13.41
CA MET A 234 -0.20 9.42 12.53
C MET A 234 -0.43 7.92 12.68
N LYS A 235 -0.54 7.42 13.92
CA LYS A 235 -0.86 6.02 14.21
C LYS A 235 -2.17 5.60 13.51
N GLU A 236 -3.20 6.44 13.56
CA GLU A 236 -4.48 6.18 12.92
C GLU A 236 -4.41 6.21 11.39
N ARG A 237 -3.67 7.13 10.79
CA ARG A 237 -3.48 7.14 9.32
C ARG A 237 -2.73 5.89 8.85
N LEU A 238 -1.67 5.49 9.56
CA LEU A 238 -0.95 4.24 9.27
C LEU A 238 -1.89 3.03 9.38
N ARG A 239 -2.65 2.94 10.47
CA ARG A 239 -3.60 1.84 10.70
C ARG A 239 -4.65 1.74 9.60
N ARG A 240 -5.25 2.87 9.21
CA ARG A 240 -6.24 2.96 8.11
C ARG A 240 -5.63 2.67 6.74
N SER A 241 -4.31 2.72 6.63
CA SER A 241 -3.55 2.27 5.46
C SER A 241 -3.03 0.83 5.56
N GLY A 242 -3.44 0.07 6.59
CA GLY A 242 -3.02 -1.31 6.78
C GLY A 242 -1.63 -1.49 7.40
N LEU A 243 -1.01 -0.40 7.91
CA LEU A 243 0.29 -0.44 8.57
C LEU A 243 0.15 -0.31 10.08
N ARG A 244 0.96 -1.09 10.80
CA ARG A 244 1.09 -0.97 12.26
C ARG A 244 2.13 0.11 12.61
N ALA A 245 1.82 0.92 13.61
CA ALA A 245 2.79 1.81 14.24
C ALA A 245 3.77 1.03 15.11
N ILE A 246 5.07 1.30 14.97
CA ILE A 246 6.17 0.55 15.59
C ILE A 246 7.04 1.49 16.42
N HIS A 247 7.64 2.49 15.78
CA HIS A 247 8.58 3.43 16.40
C HIS A 247 8.50 4.77 15.64
N PRO A 248 8.59 5.94 16.30
CA PRO A 248 8.40 7.24 15.64
C PRO A 248 9.20 7.43 14.35
N VAL A 249 10.45 6.98 14.32
CA VAL A 249 11.30 7.06 13.13
C VAL A 249 10.74 6.22 11.97
N VAL A 250 10.33 4.98 12.25
CA VAL A 250 9.77 4.06 11.24
C VAL A 250 8.38 4.50 10.80
N ASP A 251 7.59 5.02 11.74
CA ASP A 251 6.24 5.51 11.51
C ASP A 251 6.27 6.74 10.60
N VAL A 252 7.24 7.65 10.81
CA VAL A 252 7.48 8.80 9.93
C VAL A 252 7.88 8.34 8.52
N THR A 253 8.80 7.37 8.38
CA THR A 253 9.19 6.91 7.03
C THR A 253 8.02 6.23 6.31
N ASN A 254 7.24 5.40 7.01
CA ASN A 254 6.03 4.77 6.47
C ASN A 254 4.96 5.81 6.11
N TYR A 255 4.78 6.82 6.96
CA TYR A 255 3.81 7.89 6.74
C TYR A 255 4.16 8.66 5.46
N VAL A 256 5.41 9.09 5.30
CA VAL A 256 5.85 9.85 4.12
C VAL A 256 5.81 8.98 2.85
N MET A 257 6.09 7.68 2.96
CA MET A 257 5.92 6.75 1.85
C MET A 257 4.46 6.68 1.37
N LEU A 258 3.50 6.60 2.29
CA LEU A 258 2.08 6.61 1.94
C LEU A 258 1.61 7.99 1.46
N GLU A 259 2.11 9.07 2.05
CA GLU A 259 1.74 10.44 1.71
C GLU A 259 2.24 10.84 0.32
N LEU A 260 3.53 10.63 0.05
CA LEU A 260 4.24 11.16 -1.12
C LEU A 260 4.68 10.08 -2.13
N GLY A 261 4.58 8.80 -1.79
CA GLY A 261 4.97 7.68 -2.65
C GLY A 261 6.45 7.34 -2.64
N GLN A 262 7.26 8.06 -1.84
CA GLN A 262 8.70 7.81 -1.71
C GLN A 262 8.96 6.91 -0.50
N PRO A 263 9.37 5.64 -0.68
CA PRO A 263 9.87 4.86 0.44
C PRO A 263 11.14 5.51 1.01
N LEU A 264 11.20 5.60 2.33
CA LEU A 264 12.39 6.04 3.06
C LEU A 264 12.89 4.93 3.97
N HIS A 265 14.17 5.01 4.30
CA HIS A 265 14.78 4.19 5.34
C HIS A 265 15.48 5.08 6.38
N ALA A 266 15.66 4.55 7.58
CA ALA A 266 16.38 5.22 8.64
C ALA A 266 17.39 4.25 9.25
N TYR A 267 18.64 4.70 9.33
CA TYR A 267 19.73 3.97 9.95
C TYR A 267 19.98 4.51 11.36
N ASP A 268 20.30 3.64 12.31
CA ASP A 268 20.93 4.07 13.56
C ASP A 268 22.35 4.55 13.23
N LEU A 269 22.57 5.86 13.32
CA LEU A 269 23.82 6.50 12.93
C LEU A 269 25.01 6.04 13.81
N GLY A 270 24.74 5.56 15.03
CA GLY A 270 25.77 5.00 15.90
C GLY A 270 26.27 3.62 15.46
N LEU A 271 25.54 2.93 14.59
CA LEU A 271 25.86 1.59 14.09
C LEU A 271 26.50 1.59 12.70
N VAL A 272 26.29 2.64 11.89
CA VAL A 272 26.85 2.76 10.54
C VAL A 272 28.36 3.00 10.58
N GLN A 273 29.13 2.26 9.77
CA GLN A 273 30.59 2.32 9.71
C GLN A 273 31.06 2.92 8.39
N GLY A 274 31.62 4.14 8.44
CA GLY A 274 32.13 4.80 7.24
C GLY A 274 31.03 5.22 6.26
N PRO A 275 31.36 5.47 4.98
CA PRO A 275 30.40 5.94 3.98
C PRO A 275 29.40 4.89 3.50
N ILE A 276 28.15 5.33 3.29
CA ILE A 276 27.13 4.54 2.62
C ILE A 276 27.42 4.44 1.11
N ARG A 277 27.41 3.21 0.60
CA ARG A 277 27.74 2.87 -0.79
C ARG A 277 26.71 1.89 -1.36
N PRO A 278 25.76 2.38 -2.18
CA PRO A 278 24.92 1.52 -2.99
C PRO A 278 25.74 0.83 -4.08
N ARG A 279 25.64 -0.50 -4.18
CA ARG A 279 26.34 -1.30 -5.22
C ARG A 279 25.62 -2.62 -5.50
N MET A 280 26.01 -3.31 -6.57
CA MET A 280 25.61 -4.70 -6.75
C MET A 280 26.23 -5.59 -5.68
N ALA A 281 25.46 -6.57 -5.22
CA ALA A 281 25.95 -7.62 -4.33
C ALA A 281 27.00 -8.49 -5.05
N LYS A 282 27.92 -9.04 -4.28
CA LYS A 282 28.77 -10.14 -4.76
C LYS A 282 28.02 -11.44 -4.54
N ASP A 283 28.20 -12.38 -5.46
CA ASP A 283 27.56 -13.68 -5.36
C ASP A 283 27.95 -14.40 -4.06
N GLY A 284 26.96 -14.84 -3.29
CA GLY A 284 27.15 -15.48 -2.00
C GLY A 284 27.42 -14.53 -0.82
N GLU A 285 27.35 -13.20 -1.00
CA GLU A 285 27.32 -12.26 0.14
C GLU A 285 26.11 -12.56 1.03
N LYS A 286 26.21 -12.26 2.32
CA LYS A 286 25.14 -12.52 3.29
C LYS A 286 24.72 -11.23 3.97
N VAL A 287 23.43 -11.14 4.26
CA VAL A 287 22.86 -10.08 5.09
C VAL A 287 21.73 -10.65 5.94
N THR A 288 21.68 -10.25 7.21
CA THR A 288 20.52 -10.51 8.08
C THR A 288 19.55 -9.33 7.96
N LEU A 289 18.33 -9.61 7.55
CA LEU A 289 17.30 -8.59 7.32
C LEU A 289 16.55 -8.25 8.63
N LEU A 290 15.73 -7.21 8.59
CA LEU A 290 14.91 -6.77 9.72
C LEU A 290 13.92 -7.82 10.24
N ASP A 291 13.55 -8.80 9.41
CA ASP A 291 12.73 -9.95 9.81
C ASP A 291 13.54 -11.11 10.40
N GLU A 292 14.80 -10.84 10.76
CA GLU A 292 15.77 -11.77 11.35
C GLU A 292 16.20 -12.92 10.42
N ARG A 293 15.75 -12.95 9.16
CA ARG A 293 16.21 -13.95 8.19
C ARG A 293 17.57 -13.54 7.60
N GLU A 294 18.50 -14.49 7.61
CA GLU A 294 19.73 -14.39 6.83
C GLU A 294 19.47 -14.84 5.40
N VAL A 295 19.81 -13.99 4.43
CA VAL A 295 19.68 -14.29 3.00
C VAL A 295 21.05 -14.30 2.32
N GLU A 296 21.21 -15.24 1.38
CA GLU A 296 22.38 -15.32 0.50
C GLU A 296 22.09 -14.53 -0.78
N LEU A 297 22.91 -13.51 -1.02
CA LEU A 297 22.72 -12.50 -2.05
C LEU A 297 23.22 -12.98 -3.41
N LYS A 298 22.42 -12.73 -4.43
CA LYS A 298 22.78 -12.95 -5.84
C LYS A 298 23.40 -11.69 -6.45
N ASN A 299 24.27 -11.87 -7.42
CA ASN A 299 25.00 -10.78 -8.09
C ASN A 299 24.11 -9.74 -8.83
N ASN A 300 22.84 -10.05 -9.09
CA ASN A 300 21.85 -9.16 -9.70
C ASN A 300 21.07 -8.33 -8.67
N THR A 301 21.45 -8.37 -7.39
CA THR A 301 20.76 -7.67 -6.30
C THR A 301 21.51 -6.39 -5.95
N LEU A 302 20.81 -5.25 -5.96
CA LEU A 302 21.34 -3.98 -5.46
C LEU A 302 21.26 -3.98 -3.93
N VAL A 303 22.36 -3.61 -3.28
CA VAL A 303 22.48 -3.57 -1.82
C VAL A 303 23.01 -2.23 -1.36
N ILE A 304 22.62 -1.84 -0.14
CA ILE A 304 23.26 -0.73 0.57
C ILE A 304 24.38 -1.32 1.41
N THR A 305 25.57 -0.72 1.33
CA THR A 305 26.74 -1.17 2.07
C THR A 305 27.40 -0.04 2.82
N ASP A 306 28.12 -0.39 3.87
CA ASP A 306 29.07 0.47 4.56
C ASP A 306 30.45 -0.23 4.62
N ASP A 307 31.38 0.23 5.46
CA ASP A 307 32.72 -0.39 5.59
C ASP A 307 32.67 -1.82 6.19
N SER A 308 31.57 -2.20 6.85
CA SER A 308 31.36 -3.53 7.42
C SER A 308 30.82 -4.55 6.42
N GLY A 309 30.15 -4.09 5.35
CA GLY A 309 29.57 -4.94 4.31
C GLY A 309 28.13 -4.55 3.97
N PRO A 310 27.31 -5.48 3.44
CA PRO A 310 25.90 -5.24 3.18
C PRO A 310 25.12 -4.97 4.47
N ILE A 311 24.40 -3.85 4.49
CA ILE A 311 23.54 -3.40 5.59
C ILE A 311 22.06 -3.38 5.21
N GLY A 312 21.70 -3.87 4.02
CA GLY A 312 20.32 -4.04 3.58
C GLY A 312 20.20 -4.29 2.08
N LEU A 313 19.00 -4.73 1.66
CA LEU A 313 18.59 -4.83 0.27
C LEU A 313 18.04 -3.47 -0.18
N ALA A 314 18.70 -2.83 -1.14
CA ALA A 314 18.34 -1.48 -1.60
C ALA A 314 16.89 -1.48 -2.12
N GLY A 315 16.07 -0.56 -1.62
CA GLY A 315 14.66 -0.43 -2.04
C GLY A 315 13.74 -1.61 -1.68
N ILE A 316 14.22 -2.60 -0.91
CA ILE A 316 13.42 -3.79 -0.57
C ILE A 316 13.26 -3.92 0.94
N MET A 317 14.36 -4.09 1.70
CA MET A 317 14.31 -4.29 3.14
C MET A 317 15.65 -3.93 3.78
N GLY A 318 15.61 -3.20 4.90
CA GLY A 318 16.80 -2.90 5.70
C GLY A 318 17.44 -4.14 6.34
N GLY A 319 18.71 -4.01 6.70
CA GLY A 319 19.44 -5.01 7.48
C GLY A 319 19.35 -4.75 8.97
N LEU A 320 19.45 -5.83 9.75
CA LEU A 320 19.38 -5.77 11.21
C LEU A 320 20.59 -5.06 11.85
N SER A 321 21.74 -5.05 11.17
CA SER A 321 23.01 -4.51 11.70
C SER A 321 23.00 -3.01 11.97
N THR A 322 22.11 -2.27 11.30
CA THR A 322 22.01 -0.80 11.38
C THR A 322 20.58 -0.34 11.71
N ALA A 323 19.76 -1.26 12.21
CA ALA A 323 18.36 -1.04 12.52
C ALA A 323 18.17 -0.07 13.69
N VAL A 324 17.17 0.81 13.56
CA VAL A 324 16.70 1.66 14.65
C VAL A 324 16.04 0.81 15.74
N SER A 325 16.28 1.18 17.01
CA SER A 325 15.71 0.54 18.19
C SER A 325 15.34 1.57 19.26
N ASP A 326 14.73 1.13 20.36
CA ASP A 326 14.40 1.99 21.52
C ASP A 326 15.60 2.69 22.16
N LYS A 327 16.83 2.36 21.74
CA LYS A 327 18.07 2.99 22.22
C LYS A 327 18.64 4.02 21.24
N THR A 328 18.10 4.11 20.04
CA THR A 328 18.61 4.98 18.98
C THR A 328 18.29 6.43 19.31
N SER A 329 19.31 7.26 19.40
CA SER A 329 19.19 8.71 19.60
C SER A 329 19.62 9.52 18.40
N ASP A 330 20.34 8.92 17.46
CA ASP A 330 20.87 9.57 16.27
C ASP A 330 20.52 8.73 15.06
N VAL A 331 19.94 9.36 14.04
CA VAL A 331 19.50 8.67 12.83
C VAL A 331 20.06 9.31 11.59
N PHE A 332 20.25 8.49 10.55
CA PHE A 332 20.47 8.96 9.19
C PHE A 332 19.31 8.51 8.32
N PHE A 333 18.58 9.47 7.77
CA PHE A 333 17.52 9.19 6.80
C PHE A 333 18.10 8.94 5.41
N GLU A 334 17.50 7.99 4.70
CA GLU A 334 17.72 7.68 3.29
C GLU A 334 16.41 7.89 2.51
N ALA A 335 16.52 8.63 1.40
CA ALA A 335 15.55 8.64 0.32
C ALA A 335 16.31 8.56 -1.00
N ALA A 336 16.23 7.41 -1.66
CA ALA A 336 16.94 7.15 -2.90
C ALA A 336 15.98 6.91 -4.06
N PHE A 337 16.51 7.08 -5.27
CA PHE A 337 15.87 6.62 -6.49
C PHE A 337 16.54 5.33 -6.96
N TRP A 338 15.81 4.22 -6.88
CA TRP A 338 16.21 2.93 -7.42
C TRP A 338 15.50 2.72 -8.76
N PRO A 339 16.21 2.64 -9.90
CA PRO A 339 15.54 2.49 -11.18
C PRO A 339 14.77 1.16 -11.26
N PRO A 340 13.54 1.14 -11.81
CA PRO A 340 12.70 -0.07 -11.86
C PRO A 340 13.38 -1.29 -12.48
N ALA A 341 14.27 -1.07 -13.46
CA ALA A 341 15.03 -2.13 -14.12
C ALA A 341 15.95 -2.92 -13.16
N PHE A 342 16.41 -2.31 -12.07
CA PHE A 342 17.20 -2.99 -11.03
C PHE A 342 16.33 -3.66 -9.97
N MET A 343 15.05 -3.30 -9.88
CA MET A 343 14.15 -3.73 -8.79
C MET A 343 13.21 -4.85 -9.22
N ALA A 344 12.78 -4.83 -10.50
CA ALA A 344 11.77 -5.72 -11.04
C ALA A 344 12.04 -7.20 -10.75
N GLY A 345 11.15 -7.81 -9.96
CA GLY A 345 11.23 -9.24 -9.62
C GLY A 345 12.35 -9.64 -8.66
N VAL A 346 13.20 -8.72 -8.18
CA VAL A 346 14.31 -9.04 -7.26
C VAL A 346 13.78 -9.45 -5.88
N ALA A 347 12.80 -8.74 -5.31
CA ALA A 347 12.22 -9.08 -4.02
C ALA A 347 11.61 -10.51 -4.01
N ARG A 348 10.93 -10.90 -5.10
CA ARG A 348 10.36 -12.25 -5.26
C ARG A 348 11.41 -13.36 -5.25
N GLN A 349 12.64 -13.09 -5.68
CA GLN A 349 13.75 -14.06 -5.60
C GLN A 349 14.10 -14.45 -4.16
N TYR A 350 13.76 -13.58 -3.19
CA TYR A 350 13.97 -13.78 -1.76
C TYR A 350 12.67 -14.09 -1.01
N ALA A 351 11.57 -14.38 -1.73
CA ALA A 351 10.23 -14.53 -1.17
C ALA A 351 9.82 -13.31 -0.31
N LEU A 352 10.17 -12.11 -0.77
CA LEU A 352 9.80 -10.83 -0.16
C LEU A 352 8.78 -10.11 -1.03
N HIS A 353 7.88 -9.40 -0.35
CA HIS A 353 6.95 -8.46 -0.96
C HIS A 353 6.71 -7.32 0.02
N THR A 354 7.52 -6.27 -0.08
CA THR A 354 7.47 -5.10 0.81
C THR A 354 6.86 -3.91 0.10
N ASP A 355 6.28 -2.98 0.87
CA ASP A 355 5.75 -1.71 0.35
C ASP A 355 6.76 -0.91 -0.47
N ALA A 356 8.03 -0.95 -0.05
CA ALA A 356 9.13 -0.30 -0.77
C ALA A 356 9.37 -1.00 -2.12
N SER A 357 9.52 -2.33 -2.12
CA SER A 357 9.81 -3.09 -3.34
C SER A 357 8.71 -2.92 -4.38
N LEU A 358 7.45 -2.90 -3.94
CA LEU A 358 6.28 -2.72 -4.79
C LEU A 358 6.28 -1.37 -5.52
N ARG A 359 6.68 -0.30 -4.82
CA ARG A 359 6.75 1.05 -5.39
C ARG A 359 7.94 1.20 -6.31
N PHE A 360 9.12 0.78 -5.87
CA PHE A 360 10.34 0.93 -6.67
C PHE A 360 10.31 0.07 -7.93
N GLU A 361 9.70 -1.12 -7.92
CA GLU A 361 9.57 -1.92 -9.15
C GLU A 361 8.61 -1.32 -10.19
N ARG A 362 7.69 -0.44 -9.77
CA ARG A 362 6.72 0.27 -10.64
C ARG A 362 7.12 1.69 -11.00
N GLY A 363 8.12 2.24 -10.29
CA GLY A 363 8.61 3.60 -10.49
C GLY A 363 8.21 4.54 -9.38
N VAL A 364 9.21 5.12 -8.72
CA VAL A 364 9.06 6.22 -7.75
C VAL A 364 9.62 7.48 -8.40
N ASP A 365 8.96 8.62 -8.17
CA ASP A 365 9.36 9.92 -8.74
C ASP A 365 10.84 10.26 -8.46
N PRO A 366 11.72 10.31 -9.49
CA PRO A 366 13.15 10.61 -9.33
C PRO A 366 13.42 12.06 -8.94
N ALA A 367 12.39 12.92 -8.93
CA ALA A 367 12.48 14.30 -8.45
C ALA A 367 12.14 14.42 -6.94
N GLY A 368 11.51 13.41 -6.33
CA GLY A 368 10.84 13.52 -5.03
C GLY A 368 11.69 13.35 -3.77
N GLN A 369 12.94 12.87 -3.87
CA GLN A 369 13.73 12.38 -2.73
C GLN A 369 14.02 13.48 -1.69
N ALA A 370 14.51 14.64 -2.13
CA ALA A 370 14.78 15.78 -1.26
C ALA A 370 13.51 16.23 -0.51
N ARG A 371 12.37 16.34 -1.21
CA ARG A 371 11.09 16.71 -0.61
C ARG A 371 10.65 15.71 0.46
N ALA A 372 10.85 14.43 0.21
CA ALA A 372 10.50 13.38 1.17
C ALA A 372 11.37 13.45 2.44
N ILE A 373 12.67 13.73 2.30
CA ILE A 373 13.55 13.95 3.46
C ILE A 373 13.13 15.18 4.26
N GLU A 374 12.80 16.29 3.60
CA GLU A 374 12.33 17.49 4.30
C GLU A 374 11.04 17.21 5.08
N ARG A 375 10.08 16.49 4.46
CA ARG A 375 8.83 16.10 5.11
C ARG A 375 9.06 15.15 6.29
N ALA A 376 9.93 14.16 6.14
CA ALA A 376 10.28 13.25 7.22
C ALA A 376 11.02 13.97 8.36
N THR A 377 11.88 14.94 8.02
CA THR A 377 12.61 15.74 9.00
C THR A 377 11.65 16.61 9.80
N GLU A 378 10.74 17.33 9.14
CA GLU A 378 9.70 18.14 9.79
C GLU A 378 8.91 17.30 10.81
N LEU A 379 8.36 16.17 10.35
CA LEU A 379 7.55 15.30 11.20
C LEU A 379 8.34 14.70 12.36
N LEU A 380 9.58 14.24 12.13
CA LEU A 380 10.36 13.63 13.20
C LEU A 380 10.76 14.66 14.26
N LEU A 381 11.14 15.88 13.87
CA LEU A 381 11.46 16.95 14.82
C LEU A 381 10.23 17.35 15.65
N ASP A 382 9.05 17.41 15.04
CA ASP A 382 7.81 17.71 15.76
C ASP A 382 7.42 16.61 16.77
N ILE A 383 7.75 15.35 16.48
CA ILE A 383 7.35 14.19 17.31
C ILE A 383 8.40 13.86 18.37
N ALA A 384 9.66 13.73 17.96
CA ALA A 384 10.74 13.23 18.80
C ALA A 384 11.76 14.33 19.17
N GLY A 385 11.61 15.55 18.66
CA GLY A 385 12.62 16.60 18.82
C GLY A 385 13.91 16.25 18.10
N GLY A 386 15.02 16.78 18.61
CA GLY A 386 16.36 16.59 18.04
C GLY A 386 16.81 17.78 17.21
N GLU A 387 17.93 17.58 16.50
CA GLU A 387 18.62 18.61 15.75
C GLU A 387 18.98 18.07 14.37
N ALA A 388 18.57 18.77 13.31
CA ALA A 388 18.76 18.32 11.94
C ALA A 388 20.05 18.92 11.34
N GLY A 389 20.86 18.08 10.70
CA GLY A 389 21.98 18.49 9.86
C GLY A 389 21.52 19.11 8.54
N PRO A 390 22.45 19.48 7.64
CA PRO A 390 22.11 19.88 6.29
C PRO A 390 21.57 18.69 5.48
N LEU A 391 20.69 19.00 4.52
CA LEU A 391 20.24 18.03 3.53
C LEU A 391 21.41 17.71 2.59
N SER A 392 21.78 16.43 2.50
CA SER A 392 22.65 15.95 1.45
C SER A 392 21.80 15.41 0.29
N ASP A 393 22.01 15.90 -0.92
CA ASP A 393 21.30 15.44 -2.14
C ASP A 393 22.32 15.17 -3.24
N HIS A 394 22.75 13.91 -3.34
CA HIS A 394 23.71 13.46 -4.35
C HIS A 394 22.95 13.07 -5.62
N VAL A 395 23.22 13.78 -6.73
CA VAL A 395 22.56 13.55 -8.02
C VAL A 395 23.61 13.34 -9.11
N VAL A 396 23.49 12.25 -9.86
CA VAL A 396 24.26 12.00 -11.09
C VAL A 396 23.33 12.16 -12.28
N ALA A 397 23.21 13.40 -12.77
CA ALA A 397 22.20 13.81 -13.75
C ALA A 397 22.16 12.95 -15.03
N GLU A 398 23.29 12.40 -15.47
CA GLU A 398 23.37 11.52 -16.64
C GLU A 398 22.53 10.24 -16.51
N HIS A 399 22.34 9.73 -15.29
CA HIS A 399 21.62 8.49 -15.03
C HIS A 399 20.20 8.69 -14.49
N VAL A 400 19.80 9.94 -14.21
CA VAL A 400 18.43 10.26 -13.81
C VAL A 400 17.53 10.17 -15.05
N PRO A 401 16.44 9.40 -15.04
CA PRO A 401 15.57 9.29 -16.21
C PRO A 401 14.94 10.65 -16.53
N THR A 402 14.95 10.99 -17.82
CA THR A 402 14.31 12.20 -18.33
C THR A 402 13.27 11.81 -19.37
N ASN A 403 12.07 12.40 -19.25
CA ASN A 403 11.00 12.13 -20.19
C ASN A 403 11.09 13.12 -21.35
N ALA A 404 11.22 12.59 -22.57
CA ALA A 404 11.18 13.41 -23.77
C ALA A 404 9.78 14.00 -23.96
N PRO A 405 9.66 15.27 -24.42
CA PRO A 405 8.37 15.82 -24.82
C PRO A 405 7.70 14.96 -25.90
N LEU A 406 6.39 14.75 -25.78
CA LEU A 406 5.58 14.02 -26.76
C LEU A 406 4.60 14.97 -27.48
N GLU A 407 4.32 14.70 -28.75
CA GLU A 407 3.27 15.39 -29.49
C GLU A 407 1.97 14.56 -29.41
N LEU A 408 0.88 15.19 -28.95
CA LEU A 408 -0.48 14.67 -29.09
C LEU A 408 -1.17 15.38 -30.25
N ARG A 409 -1.47 14.65 -31.33
CA ARG A 409 -2.13 15.21 -32.52
C ARG A 409 -3.65 15.10 -32.38
N LYS A 410 -4.38 16.17 -32.73
CA LYS A 410 -5.86 16.17 -32.78
C LYS A 410 -6.41 15.05 -33.65
N SER A 411 -5.75 14.80 -34.79
CA SER A 411 -6.13 13.75 -35.73
C SER A 411 -5.90 12.34 -35.18
N ARG A 412 -4.87 12.12 -34.35
CA ARG A 412 -4.66 10.84 -33.67
C ARG A 412 -5.72 10.60 -32.61
N LEU A 413 -5.96 11.60 -31.76
CA LEU A 413 -6.97 11.56 -30.70
C LEU A 413 -8.35 11.20 -31.28
N ALA A 414 -8.81 11.94 -32.29
CA ALA A 414 -10.11 11.68 -32.93
C ALA A 414 -10.17 10.32 -33.63
N LYS A 415 -9.07 9.87 -34.24
CA LYS A 415 -9.00 8.57 -34.91
C LYS A 415 -9.12 7.41 -33.92
N VAL A 416 -8.47 7.50 -32.77
CA VAL A 416 -8.48 6.42 -31.77
C VAL A 416 -9.79 6.40 -30.99
N LEU A 417 -10.30 7.56 -30.56
CA LEU A 417 -11.54 7.64 -29.78
C LEU A 417 -12.81 7.57 -30.62
N GLY A 418 -12.71 7.75 -31.95
CA GLY A 418 -13.88 7.79 -32.84
C GLY A 418 -14.75 9.04 -32.66
N THR A 419 -14.33 10.01 -31.85
CA THR A 419 -15.03 11.26 -31.59
C THR A 419 -14.06 12.43 -31.42
N GLU A 420 -14.50 13.63 -31.76
CA GLU A 420 -13.73 14.86 -31.49
C GLU A 420 -14.05 15.37 -30.08
N ILE A 421 -13.01 15.60 -29.28
CA ILE A 421 -13.12 16.25 -27.97
C ILE A 421 -12.72 17.72 -28.12
N GLU A 422 -13.45 18.62 -27.47
CA GLU A 422 -13.17 20.04 -27.50
C GLU A 422 -11.76 20.35 -26.96
N ALA A 423 -11.03 21.25 -27.64
CA ALA A 423 -9.61 21.44 -27.40
C ALA A 423 -9.30 22.03 -26.00
N SER A 424 -10.13 22.94 -25.48
CA SER A 424 -9.98 23.46 -24.13
C SER A 424 -10.18 22.35 -23.08
N ARG A 425 -11.12 21.43 -23.30
CA ARG A 425 -11.31 20.28 -22.42
C ARG A 425 -10.10 19.34 -22.40
N VAL A 426 -9.50 19.05 -23.55
CA VAL A 426 -8.25 18.27 -23.62
C VAL A 426 -7.13 18.96 -22.82
N SER A 427 -6.98 20.27 -22.99
CA SER A 427 -5.98 21.06 -22.26
C SER A 427 -6.23 21.05 -20.74
N GLU A 428 -7.47 21.20 -20.30
CA GLU A 428 -7.83 21.11 -18.87
C GLU A 428 -7.47 19.75 -18.27
N ILE A 429 -7.76 18.67 -18.98
CA ILE A 429 -7.46 17.30 -18.52
C ILE A 429 -5.95 17.12 -18.35
N LEU A 430 -5.17 17.40 -19.40
CA LEU A 430 -3.72 17.20 -19.38
C LEU A 430 -3.05 18.08 -18.31
N SER A 431 -3.44 19.35 -18.19
CA SER A 431 -2.92 20.22 -17.14
C SER A 431 -3.36 19.79 -15.74
N GLY A 432 -4.59 19.31 -15.57
CA GLY A 432 -5.10 18.79 -14.29
C GLY A 432 -4.33 17.56 -13.78
N LEU A 433 -3.82 16.75 -14.70
CA LEU A 433 -2.93 15.61 -14.43
C LEU A 433 -1.47 16.00 -14.14
N GLY A 434 -1.16 17.30 -14.21
CA GLY A 434 0.19 17.84 -13.98
C GLY A 434 1.11 17.74 -15.20
N LEU A 435 0.57 17.56 -16.41
CA LEU A 435 1.35 17.66 -17.64
C LEU A 435 1.45 19.13 -18.08
N GLU A 436 2.67 19.53 -18.44
CA GLU A 436 2.89 20.85 -19.02
C GLU A 436 2.61 20.78 -20.53
N ILE A 437 1.76 21.67 -21.02
CA ILE A 437 1.28 21.65 -22.40
C ILE A 437 1.57 22.96 -23.13
N GLU A 438 2.03 22.85 -24.37
CA GLU A 438 2.09 23.94 -25.32
C GLU A 438 1.17 23.61 -26.51
N ALA A 439 0.11 24.38 -26.68
CA ALA A 439 -0.84 24.18 -27.78
C ALA A 439 -0.21 24.56 -29.13
N SER A 440 -0.52 23.78 -30.16
CA SER A 440 -0.12 24.03 -31.55
C SER A 440 -1.32 23.94 -32.49
N ASP A 441 -1.13 24.29 -33.76
CA ASP A 441 -2.18 24.15 -34.78
C ASP A 441 -2.62 22.67 -34.94
N SER A 442 -1.66 21.73 -34.91
CA SER A 442 -1.87 20.29 -35.08
C SER A 442 -2.34 19.56 -33.82
N GLY A 443 -2.15 20.14 -32.62
CA GLY A 443 -2.43 19.48 -31.35
C GLY A 443 -1.73 20.12 -30.15
N TRP A 444 -0.98 19.32 -29.40
CA TRP A 444 -0.31 19.73 -28.17
C TRP A 444 1.10 19.13 -28.10
N GLN A 445 2.08 19.95 -27.74
CA GLN A 445 3.36 19.47 -27.26
C GLN A 445 3.25 19.29 -25.74
N VAL A 446 3.59 18.11 -25.24
CA VAL A 446 3.35 17.71 -23.86
C VAL A 446 4.66 17.30 -23.20
N GLN A 447 5.04 18.01 -22.14
CA GLN A 447 6.15 17.61 -21.29
C GLN A 447 5.62 16.70 -20.17
N ILE A 448 6.16 15.49 -20.12
CA ILE A 448 5.72 14.46 -19.17
C ILE A 448 6.40 14.72 -17.82
N PRO A 449 5.64 14.76 -16.71
CA PRO A 449 6.21 14.93 -15.38
C PRO A 449 7.01 13.69 -14.96
N SER A 450 7.99 13.88 -14.07
CA SER A 450 8.94 12.83 -13.66
C SER A 450 8.31 11.64 -12.94
N PHE A 451 7.13 11.83 -12.32
CA PHE A 451 6.42 10.76 -11.62
C PHE A 451 5.64 9.82 -12.55
N ARG A 452 5.51 10.13 -13.85
CA ARG A 452 4.78 9.29 -14.82
C ARG A 452 5.77 8.43 -15.60
N PHE A 453 5.69 7.12 -15.38
CA PHE A 453 6.55 6.09 -15.99
C PHE A 453 5.87 5.34 -17.15
N ASP A 454 4.57 5.60 -17.35
CA ASP A 454 3.69 4.94 -18.31
C ASP A 454 3.43 5.76 -19.58
N ILE A 455 3.93 6.99 -19.65
CA ILE A 455 3.75 7.88 -20.80
C ILE A 455 5.07 8.01 -21.58
N ASP A 456 5.24 7.15 -22.58
CA ASP A 456 6.39 7.15 -23.51
C ASP A 456 5.97 7.20 -24.99
N VAL A 457 4.67 7.09 -25.28
CA VAL A 457 4.08 7.13 -26.61
C VAL A 457 2.85 8.03 -26.67
N GLU A 458 2.51 8.53 -27.86
CA GLU A 458 1.34 9.38 -28.09
C GLU A 458 0.02 8.72 -27.64
N ASP A 459 -0.12 7.40 -27.80
CA ASP A 459 -1.34 6.68 -27.41
C ASP A 459 -1.55 6.63 -25.88
N ALA A 460 -0.49 6.77 -25.07
CA ALA A 460 -0.64 6.92 -23.63
C ALA A 460 -1.28 8.27 -23.27
N LEU A 461 -0.97 9.34 -24.01
CA LEU A 461 -1.68 10.62 -23.86
C LEU A 461 -3.15 10.53 -24.31
N VAL A 462 -3.45 9.71 -25.32
CA VAL A 462 -4.83 9.45 -25.73
C VAL A 462 -5.60 8.75 -24.60
N GLU A 463 -4.99 7.76 -23.95
CA GLU A 463 -5.56 7.09 -22.77
C GLU A 463 -5.83 8.10 -21.63
N GLU A 464 -4.87 8.97 -21.30
CA GLU A 464 -5.04 10.01 -20.27
C GLU A 464 -6.25 10.91 -20.54
N VAL A 465 -6.43 11.33 -21.79
CA VAL A 465 -7.59 12.13 -22.19
C VAL A 465 -8.86 11.30 -22.05
N ALA A 466 -8.87 10.07 -22.57
CA ALA A 466 -10.06 9.24 -22.60
C ALA A 466 -10.55 8.85 -21.19
N ARG A 467 -9.65 8.46 -20.29
CA ARG A 467 -10.03 8.03 -18.92
C ARG A 467 -10.59 9.16 -18.08
N ILE A 468 -10.04 10.38 -18.20
CA ILE A 468 -10.51 11.55 -17.44
C ILE A 468 -11.73 12.20 -18.12
N TYR A 469 -11.83 12.14 -19.45
CA TYR A 469 -13.05 12.53 -20.16
C TYR A 469 -14.22 11.61 -19.77
N GLY A 470 -13.94 10.32 -19.58
CA GLY A 470 -14.90 9.29 -19.21
C GLY A 470 -15.19 8.38 -20.40
N TYR A 471 -14.95 7.07 -20.23
CA TYR A 471 -15.21 6.10 -21.31
C TYR A 471 -16.68 6.03 -21.69
N ASP A 472 -17.59 6.21 -20.73
CA ASP A 472 -19.05 6.21 -20.97
C ASP A 472 -19.52 7.43 -21.77
N GLU A 473 -18.72 8.51 -21.81
CA GLU A 473 -19.01 9.72 -22.59
C GLU A 473 -18.55 9.58 -24.05
N ILE A 474 -17.79 8.52 -24.38
CA ILE A 474 -17.35 8.23 -25.75
C ILE A 474 -18.50 7.51 -26.47
N PRO A 475 -19.03 8.06 -27.58
CA PRO A 475 -20.20 7.50 -28.24
C PRO A 475 -19.90 6.14 -28.87
N GLU A 476 -20.80 5.18 -28.67
CA GLU A 476 -20.76 3.91 -29.39
C GLU A 476 -20.96 4.13 -30.89
N GLN A 477 -20.06 3.57 -31.71
CA GLN A 477 -20.16 3.58 -33.16
C GLN A 477 -19.98 2.18 -33.71
N THR A 478 -20.83 1.79 -34.66
CA THR A 478 -20.67 0.51 -35.36
C THR A 478 -19.45 0.58 -36.27
N ALA A 479 -18.52 -0.36 -36.11
CA ALA A 479 -17.35 -0.46 -36.97
C ALA A 479 -17.77 -0.72 -38.42
N ILE A 480 -17.22 0.06 -39.34
CA ILE A 480 -17.36 -0.16 -40.79
C ILE A 480 -16.18 -1.02 -41.23
N ALA A 481 -16.46 -2.29 -41.55
CA ALA A 481 -15.46 -3.23 -42.04
C ALA A 481 -15.95 -3.87 -43.35
N GLU A 482 -15.00 -4.11 -44.26
CA GLU A 482 -15.26 -4.98 -45.40
C GLU A 482 -15.42 -6.42 -44.91
N THR A 483 -16.49 -7.08 -45.34
CA THR A 483 -16.79 -8.48 -45.01
C THR A 483 -16.67 -9.34 -46.27
N PRO A 484 -15.45 -9.64 -46.74
CA PRO A 484 -15.28 -10.56 -47.84
C PRO A 484 -15.80 -11.94 -47.45
N LEU A 485 -16.45 -12.63 -48.39
CA LEU A 485 -16.89 -14.00 -48.17
C LEU A 485 -15.66 -14.89 -47.88
N ALA A 486 -15.68 -15.57 -46.74
CA ALA A 486 -14.67 -16.56 -46.41
C ALA A 486 -14.72 -17.74 -47.40
N THR A 487 -13.56 -18.29 -47.74
CA THR A 487 -13.48 -19.51 -48.53
C THR A 487 -13.91 -20.70 -47.67
N ALA A 488 -15.09 -21.25 -47.95
CA ALA A 488 -15.53 -22.51 -47.36
C ALA A 488 -15.04 -23.68 -48.22
N THR A 489 -14.43 -24.68 -47.59
CA THR A 489 -14.01 -25.92 -48.26
C THR A 489 -14.88 -27.08 -47.80
N GLU A 490 -15.48 -27.82 -48.72
CA GLU A 490 -16.29 -29.01 -48.44
C GLU A 490 -15.48 -30.13 -47.72
N THR A 491 -14.15 -30.07 -47.80
CA THR A 491 -13.24 -30.99 -47.12
C THR A 491 -13.08 -30.74 -45.62
N THR A 492 -13.56 -29.61 -45.10
CA THR A 492 -13.48 -29.30 -43.68
C THR A 492 -14.77 -29.70 -43.00
N ILE A 493 -14.70 -30.67 -42.09
CA ILE A 493 -15.83 -31.09 -41.27
C ILE A 493 -15.87 -30.23 -40.01
N ASP A 494 -17.02 -29.66 -39.73
CA ASP A 494 -17.28 -28.88 -38.53
C ASP A 494 -17.20 -29.78 -37.28
N LEU A 495 -16.47 -29.34 -36.25
CA LEU A 495 -16.40 -30.03 -34.97
C LEU A 495 -17.78 -30.07 -34.29
N ASP A 496 -18.62 -29.06 -34.47
CA ASP A 496 -19.97 -29.04 -33.94
C ASP A 496 -20.84 -30.13 -34.57
N LEU A 497 -20.62 -30.43 -35.86
CA LEU A 497 -21.30 -31.54 -36.52
C LEU A 497 -20.88 -32.89 -35.91
N ILE A 498 -19.58 -33.05 -35.62
CA ILE A 498 -19.05 -34.25 -34.97
C ILE A 498 -19.60 -34.39 -33.55
N ALA A 499 -19.59 -33.32 -32.76
CA ALA A 499 -20.12 -33.30 -31.40
C ALA A 499 -21.63 -33.63 -31.39
N ASN A 500 -22.43 -32.98 -32.25
CA ASN A 500 -23.86 -33.29 -32.40
C ASN A 500 -24.12 -34.74 -32.80
N THR A 501 -23.23 -35.32 -33.62
CA THR A 501 -23.31 -36.74 -34.03
C THR A 501 -23.06 -37.69 -32.84
N LEU A 502 -22.20 -37.32 -31.90
CA LEU A 502 -21.96 -38.06 -30.66
C LEU A 502 -23.11 -37.90 -29.65
N VAL A 503 -23.64 -36.68 -29.50
CA VAL A 503 -24.83 -36.42 -28.66
C VAL A 503 -26.04 -37.20 -29.16
N ALA A 504 -26.26 -37.24 -30.47
CA ALA A 504 -27.32 -38.06 -31.09
C ALA A 504 -27.11 -39.59 -30.90
N ARG A 505 -25.96 -40.01 -30.36
CA ARG A 505 -25.62 -41.39 -29.98
C ARG A 505 -25.52 -41.55 -28.46
N ASP A 506 -26.16 -40.66 -27.69
CA ASP A 506 -26.24 -40.70 -26.24
C ASP A 506 -24.89 -40.51 -25.50
N TYR A 507 -23.91 -39.85 -26.15
CA TYR A 507 -22.70 -39.38 -25.46
C TYR A 507 -22.93 -37.99 -24.86
N GLN A 508 -22.44 -37.80 -23.64
CA GLN A 508 -22.38 -36.50 -22.97
C GLN A 508 -20.97 -35.92 -23.09
N GLU A 509 -20.88 -34.67 -23.54
CA GLU A 509 -19.61 -33.94 -23.53
C GLU A 509 -19.15 -33.67 -22.09
N VAL A 510 -17.84 -33.82 -21.86
CA VAL A 510 -17.18 -33.48 -20.60
C VAL A 510 -15.90 -32.70 -20.90
N ILE A 511 -15.59 -31.71 -20.06
CA ILE A 511 -14.34 -30.96 -20.10
C ILE A 511 -13.55 -31.29 -18.84
N THR A 512 -12.36 -31.86 -19.02
CA THR A 512 -11.47 -32.29 -17.93
C THR A 512 -10.18 -31.51 -17.96
N TYR A 513 -9.50 -31.42 -16.80
CA TYR A 513 -8.21 -30.73 -16.70
C TYR A 513 -7.19 -31.29 -17.71
N SER A 514 -6.40 -30.38 -18.27
CA SER A 514 -5.30 -30.73 -19.20
C SER A 514 -4.06 -31.23 -18.46
N PHE A 515 -3.90 -30.81 -17.20
CA PHE A 515 -2.87 -31.28 -16.28
C PHE A 515 -3.47 -32.25 -15.27
N ILE A 516 -2.77 -33.36 -15.05
CA ILE A 516 -3.26 -34.51 -14.28
C ILE A 516 -2.13 -35.10 -13.44
N ASP A 517 -2.47 -36.14 -12.66
CA ASP A 517 -1.52 -36.89 -11.86
C ASP A 517 -0.61 -37.74 -12.76
N GLU A 518 0.70 -37.71 -12.47
CA GLU A 518 1.71 -38.44 -13.24
C GLU A 518 1.48 -39.95 -13.24
N LYS A 519 1.05 -40.52 -12.11
CA LYS A 519 0.81 -41.96 -11.99
C LYS A 519 -0.40 -42.35 -12.83
N MET A 520 -1.46 -41.54 -12.80
CA MET A 520 -2.66 -41.76 -13.61
C MET A 520 -2.35 -41.66 -15.11
N ASN A 521 -1.56 -40.66 -15.53
CA ASN A 521 -1.11 -40.57 -16.91
C ASN A 521 -0.32 -41.82 -17.33
N THR A 522 0.69 -42.19 -16.54
CA THR A 522 1.56 -43.34 -16.84
C THR A 522 0.79 -44.64 -16.89
N LEU A 523 -0.17 -44.84 -15.98
CA LEU A 523 -1.00 -46.04 -15.92
C LEU A 523 -1.84 -46.23 -17.20
N ILE A 524 -2.40 -45.14 -17.73
CA ILE A 524 -3.31 -45.19 -18.89
C ILE A 524 -2.55 -45.09 -20.22
N ALA A 525 -1.55 -44.21 -20.31
CA ALA A 525 -0.78 -43.99 -21.53
C ALA A 525 0.34 -45.04 -21.73
N GLY A 526 0.76 -45.72 -20.67
CA GLY A 526 1.85 -46.71 -20.69
C GLY A 526 3.24 -46.12 -20.56
N GLU A 527 3.37 -44.79 -20.59
CA GLU A 527 4.62 -44.05 -20.43
C GLU A 527 4.40 -42.75 -19.64
N PRO A 528 5.42 -42.23 -18.94
CA PRO A 528 5.35 -40.93 -18.28
C PRO A 528 5.03 -39.81 -19.28
N SER A 529 4.44 -38.73 -18.79
CA SER A 529 4.25 -37.55 -19.62
C SER A 529 5.60 -36.91 -19.96
N GLU A 530 5.77 -36.50 -21.21
CA GLU A 530 6.95 -35.75 -21.66
C GLU A 530 6.97 -34.30 -21.14
N LEU A 531 5.83 -33.80 -20.66
CA LEU A 531 5.65 -32.41 -20.24
C LEU A 531 5.25 -32.32 -18.77
N VAL A 532 6.27 -32.13 -17.92
CA VAL A 532 6.13 -31.92 -16.48
C VAL A 532 6.12 -30.42 -16.17
N LEU A 533 5.17 -30.00 -15.33
CA LEU A 533 5.05 -28.62 -14.86
C LEU A 533 6.08 -28.34 -13.77
N SER A 534 6.88 -27.29 -13.92
CA SER A 534 7.89 -26.92 -12.92
C SER A 534 7.30 -26.33 -11.64
N ASN A 535 6.16 -25.64 -11.74
CA ASN A 535 5.43 -25.04 -10.62
C ASN A 535 3.94 -25.40 -10.72
N PRO A 536 3.57 -26.67 -10.46
CA PRO A 536 2.18 -27.10 -10.57
C PRO A 536 1.33 -26.59 -9.41
N ILE A 537 0.01 -26.52 -9.62
CA ILE A 537 -0.94 -26.16 -8.56
C ILE A 537 -0.94 -27.18 -7.42
N SER A 538 -0.74 -28.45 -7.74
CA SER A 538 -0.54 -29.54 -6.79
C SER A 538 0.24 -30.69 -7.43
N THR A 539 0.68 -31.65 -6.61
CA THR A 539 1.36 -32.86 -7.09
C THR A 539 0.49 -33.73 -8.00
N GLU A 540 -0.82 -33.74 -7.77
CA GLU A 540 -1.85 -34.46 -8.54
C GLU A 540 -2.20 -33.75 -9.86
N MET A 541 -1.57 -32.62 -10.14
CA MET A 541 -1.75 -31.79 -11.33
C MET A 541 -0.39 -31.36 -11.89
N SER A 542 0.58 -32.28 -11.86
CA SER A 542 1.99 -32.02 -12.14
C SER A 542 2.42 -32.28 -13.57
N VAL A 543 1.61 -32.95 -14.39
CA VAL A 543 1.98 -33.28 -15.77
C VAL A 543 0.87 -32.99 -16.77
N MET A 544 1.22 -32.64 -18.00
CA MET A 544 0.25 -32.53 -19.08
C MET A 544 -0.21 -33.92 -19.53
N ARG A 545 -1.50 -34.10 -19.78
CA ARG A 545 -2.08 -35.38 -20.21
C ARG A 545 -1.53 -35.81 -21.57
N SER A 546 -1.07 -37.05 -21.70
CA SER A 546 -0.64 -37.64 -22.98
C SER A 546 -1.83 -38.03 -23.87
N SER A 547 -3.03 -38.17 -23.28
CA SER A 547 -4.28 -38.40 -24.01
C SER A 547 -5.49 -37.89 -23.21
N ILE A 548 -6.69 -37.89 -23.80
CA ILE A 548 -7.93 -37.51 -23.09
C ILE A 548 -8.46 -38.60 -22.15
N TRP A 549 -7.97 -39.84 -22.28
CA TRP A 549 -8.51 -41.01 -21.57
C TRP A 549 -8.43 -40.92 -20.05
N PRO A 550 -7.32 -40.47 -19.42
CA PRO A 550 -7.24 -40.33 -17.98
C PRO A 550 -8.40 -39.52 -17.40
N GLY A 551 -8.65 -38.33 -17.95
CA GLY A 551 -9.74 -37.46 -17.50
C GLY A 551 -11.12 -38.07 -17.79
N LEU A 552 -11.33 -38.71 -18.95
CA LEU A 552 -12.60 -39.37 -19.27
C LEU A 552 -12.91 -40.52 -18.31
N ILE A 553 -11.91 -41.34 -17.96
CA ILE A 553 -12.06 -42.47 -17.03
C ILE A 553 -12.36 -41.95 -15.62
N GLU A 554 -11.64 -40.92 -15.18
CA GLU A 554 -11.87 -40.30 -13.88
C GLU A 554 -13.27 -39.70 -13.77
N ALA A 555 -13.72 -38.99 -14.81
CA ALA A 555 -15.08 -38.46 -14.88
C ALA A 555 -16.14 -39.59 -14.82
N ALA A 556 -15.92 -40.69 -15.54
CA ALA A 556 -16.82 -41.85 -15.48
C ALA A 556 -16.83 -42.49 -14.08
N ALA A 557 -15.66 -42.71 -13.48
CA ALA A 557 -15.52 -43.30 -12.14
C ALA A 557 -16.21 -42.44 -11.07
N ALA A 558 -16.02 -41.11 -11.13
CA ALA A 558 -16.67 -40.17 -10.20
C ALA A 558 -18.20 -40.19 -10.33
N ASN A 559 -18.75 -40.38 -11.53
CA ASN A 559 -20.20 -40.50 -11.74
C ASN A 559 -20.75 -41.85 -11.30
N VAL A 560 -20.03 -42.96 -11.51
CA VAL A 560 -20.44 -44.30 -11.04
C VAL A 560 -20.43 -44.39 -9.50
N ALA A 561 -19.56 -43.63 -8.84
CA ALA A 561 -19.46 -43.60 -7.38
C ALA A 561 -20.54 -42.76 -6.68
N ARG A 562 -21.37 -42.03 -7.43
CA ARG A 562 -22.53 -41.27 -6.94
C ARG A 562 -23.80 -42.10 -7.09
#